data_AF-A0A527FQ87-F1
#
_entry.id   AF-A0A527FQ87-F1
#
_cell.length_a   1.000
_cell.length_b   1.000
_cell.length_c   1.000
_cell.angle_alpha   90.00
_cell.angle_beta   90.00
_cell.angle_gamma   90.00
#
_symmetry.space_group_name_H-M   'P 1'
#
loop_
_entity.id
_entity.type
_entity.pdbx_description
1 polymer ?
#
loop_
_entity_poly.entity_id
_entity_poly.type
_entity_poly.pdbx_seq_one_letter_code
_entity_poly.pdbx_strand_id
1 'polypeptide(L)' 'INDLGCDYLDAPVSGGEVGAKAASLTIMVGGEETPFERAKPVFEKMGKNITLVGPNGVGQTTKVANQIVVALTIE' A
#
# COMPACT_ATOMS: atom_id res chain seq x y z
N ILE A 1 -3.85 7.03 -16.46
CA ILE A 1 -2.54 6.32 -16.58
C ILE A 1 -2.75 4.98 -17.28
N ASN A 2 -3.76 4.20 -16.88
CA ASN A 2 -4.16 2.96 -17.56
C ASN A 2 -4.54 3.22 -19.04
N ASP A 3 -5.24 4.31 -19.36
CA ASP A 3 -5.55 4.70 -20.75
C ASP A 3 -4.32 5.00 -21.63
N LEU A 4 -3.15 5.20 -21.01
CA LEU A 4 -1.87 5.38 -21.71
C LEU A 4 -1.13 4.05 -21.92
N GLY A 5 -1.78 2.91 -21.62
CA GLY A 5 -1.17 1.58 -21.70
C GLY A 5 -0.13 1.31 -20.61
N CYS A 6 -0.17 2.09 -19.53
CA CYS A 6 0.77 1.99 -18.41
C CYS A 6 0.07 1.47 -17.15
N ASP A 7 0.70 0.52 -16.48
CA ASP A 7 0.24 0.01 -15.21
C ASP A 7 0.61 0.98 -14.06
N TYR A 8 -0.31 1.17 -13.12
CA TYR A 8 -0.10 2.02 -11.95
C TYR A 8 -0.62 1.34 -10.70
N LEU A 9 0.12 1.52 -9.59
CA LEU A 9 -0.27 1.07 -8.26
C LEU A 9 -0.01 2.21 -7.27
N ASP A 10 -1.01 2.59 -6.48
CA ASP A 10 -0.80 3.41 -5.30
C ASP A 10 -0.58 2.50 -4.09
N ALA A 11 0.59 2.59 -3.45
CA ALA A 11 0.99 1.67 -2.38
C ALA A 11 1.44 2.42 -1.11
N PRO A 12 0.59 3.22 -0.46
CA PRO A 12 0.92 3.84 0.82
C PRO A 12 1.26 2.81 1.90
N VAL A 13 2.11 3.22 2.84
CA VAL A 13 2.69 2.32 3.85
C VAL A 13 2.45 2.80 5.29
N SER A 14 2.48 1.85 6.23
CA SER A 14 2.50 2.07 7.68
C SER A 14 3.67 1.30 8.30
N GLY A 15 4.28 1.84 9.37
CA GLY A 15 5.42 1.23 10.08
C GLY A 15 6.68 2.10 10.16
N GLY A 16 6.72 3.21 9.40
CA GLY A 16 7.82 4.19 9.43
C GLY A 16 9.17 3.62 9.01
N GLU A 17 10.24 4.37 9.29
CA GLU A 17 11.62 3.98 8.94
C GLU A 17 12.03 2.64 9.57
N VAL A 18 11.64 2.41 10.84
CA VAL A 18 11.94 1.18 11.57
C VAL A 18 11.30 -0.03 10.88
N GLY A 19 10.03 0.07 10.50
CA GLY A 19 9.34 -1.00 9.76
C GLY A 19 9.95 -1.25 8.39
N ALA A 20 10.38 -0.20 7.69
CA ALA A 20 11.06 -0.34 6.40
C ALA A 20 12.38 -1.10 6.52
N LYS A 21 13.23 -0.74 7.50
CA LYS A 21 14.50 -1.43 7.77
C LYS A 21 14.31 -2.88 8.19
N ALA A 22 13.24 -3.17 8.94
CA ALA A 22 12.92 -4.50 9.43
C ALA A 22 12.12 -5.36 8.43
N ALA A 23 11.89 -4.85 7.21
CA ALA A 23 11.05 -5.47 6.20
C ALA A 23 9.66 -5.89 6.75
N SER A 24 9.05 -5.03 7.54
CA SER A 24 7.81 -5.31 8.28
C SER A 24 6.69 -4.29 8.04
N LEU A 25 6.82 -3.46 7.00
CA LEU A 25 5.77 -2.51 6.63
C LEU A 25 4.43 -3.20 6.37
N THR A 26 3.37 -2.46 6.66
CA THR A 26 2.05 -2.74 6.10
C THR A 26 1.87 -1.86 4.86
N ILE A 27 1.56 -2.48 3.73
CA ILE A 27 1.45 -1.86 2.41
C ILE A 27 0.04 -2.07 1.88
N MET A 28 -0.70 -0.98 1.71
CA MET A 28 -2.08 -0.97 1.21
C MET A 28 -2.04 -0.60 -0.26
N VAL A 29 -2.31 -1.54 -1.16
CA VAL A 29 -2.14 -1.34 -2.61
C VAL A 29 -3.48 -1.13 -3.30
N GLY A 30 -3.63 -0.03 -4.02
CA GLY A 30 -4.71 0.18 -4.99
C GLY A 30 -4.22 -0.05 -6.41
N GLY A 31 -5.01 -0.76 -7.22
CA GLY A 31 -4.76 -0.97 -8.64
C GLY A 31 -5.33 -2.27 -9.16
N GLU A 32 -4.82 -2.71 -10.31
CA GLU A 32 -5.21 -3.97 -10.95
C GLU A 32 -4.39 -5.14 -10.39
N GLU A 33 -4.98 -6.34 -10.41
CA GLU A 33 -4.38 -7.57 -9.87
C GLU A 33 -3.09 -7.97 -10.60
N THR A 34 -3.07 -7.87 -11.93
CA THR A 34 -1.90 -8.27 -12.72
C THR A 34 -0.66 -7.40 -12.42
N PRO A 35 -0.74 -6.06 -12.42
CA PRO A 35 0.34 -5.21 -11.94
C PRO A 35 0.74 -5.46 -10.49
N PHE A 36 -0.26 -5.71 -9.62
CA PHE A 36 -0.01 -5.99 -8.21
C PHE A 36 0.85 -7.25 -8.01
N GLU A 37 0.46 -8.37 -8.61
CA GLU A 37 1.22 -9.62 -8.51
C GLU A 37 2.63 -9.48 -9.13
N ARG A 38 2.78 -8.67 -10.18
CA ARG A 38 4.10 -8.34 -10.76
C ARG A 38 4.98 -7.52 -9.80
N ALA A 39 4.39 -6.59 -9.04
CA ALA A 39 5.11 -5.73 -8.10
C ALA A 39 5.34 -6.37 -6.72
N LYS A 40 4.54 -7.38 -6.36
CA LYS A 40 4.53 -8.03 -5.05
C LYS A 40 5.92 -8.53 -4.58
N PRO A 41 6.78 -9.13 -5.41
CA PRO A 41 8.13 -9.52 -4.97
C PRO A 41 9.01 -8.35 -4.51
N VAL A 42 8.73 -7.12 -5.00
CA VAL A 42 9.40 -5.90 -4.56
C VAL A 42 8.84 -5.42 -3.22
N PHE A 43 7.52 -5.45 -3.06
CA PHE A 43 6.85 -5.11 -1.80
C PHE A 43 7.28 -6.04 -0.66
N GLU A 44 7.48 -7.32 -0.92
CA GLU A 44 7.97 -8.31 0.05
C GLU A 44 9.38 -8.04 0.58
N LYS A 45 10.17 -7.17 -0.08
CA LYS A 45 11.48 -6.74 0.44
C LYS A 45 11.37 -5.75 1.59
N MET A 46 10.22 -5.10 1.76
CA MET A 46 10.02 -4.06 2.76
C MET A 46 8.79 -4.28 3.65
N GLY A 47 7.86 -5.14 3.24
CA GLY A 47 6.57 -5.37 3.91
C GLY A 47 6.35 -6.81 4.36
N LYS A 48 5.58 -6.95 5.45
CA LYS A 48 5.01 -8.23 5.90
C LYS A 48 3.53 -8.37 5.59
N ASN A 49 2.79 -7.25 5.64
CA ASN A 49 1.36 -7.22 5.35
C ASN A 49 1.16 -6.46 4.04
N ILE A 50 0.91 -7.16 2.95
CA ILE A 50 0.80 -6.58 1.61
C ILE A 50 -0.56 -6.96 1.07
N THR A 51 -1.43 -6.00 0.84
CA THR A 51 -2.83 -6.26 0.49
C THR A 51 -3.27 -5.39 -0.67
N LEU A 52 -3.80 -6.02 -1.72
CA LEU A 52 -4.56 -5.34 -2.76
C LEU A 52 -5.94 -5.00 -2.20
N VAL A 53 -6.18 -3.72 -1.94
CA VAL A 53 -7.39 -3.24 -1.25
C VAL A 53 -8.50 -2.79 -2.19
N GLY A 54 -8.21 -2.69 -3.49
CA GLY A 54 -9.18 -2.30 -4.51
C GLY A 54 -8.50 -1.69 -5.74
N PRO A 55 -9.28 -1.03 -6.63
CA PRO A 55 -8.75 -0.35 -7.81
C PRO A 55 -7.84 0.85 -7.46
N ASN A 56 -7.29 1.49 -8.49
CA ASN A 56 -6.42 2.66 -8.32
C ASN A 56 -7.07 3.75 -7.46
N GLY A 57 -6.28 4.30 -6.54
CA GLY A 57 -6.68 5.30 -5.55
C GLY A 57 -7.25 4.72 -4.25
N VAL A 58 -7.64 3.44 -4.22
CA VAL A 58 -8.19 2.81 -3.01
C VAL A 58 -7.12 2.60 -1.94
N GLY A 59 -5.87 2.33 -2.30
CA GLY A 59 -4.75 2.27 -1.34
C GLY A 59 -4.63 3.56 -0.53
N GLN A 60 -4.66 4.71 -1.22
CA GLN A 60 -4.67 6.04 -0.58
C GLN A 60 -5.91 6.25 0.29
N THR A 61 -7.09 5.88 -0.20
CA THR A 61 -8.35 6.00 0.56
C THR A 61 -8.28 5.19 1.85
N THR A 62 -7.79 3.94 1.78
CA THR A 62 -7.56 3.09 2.95
C THR A 62 -6.56 3.72 3.90
N LYS A 63 -5.46 4.31 3.40
CA LYS A 63 -4.47 4.98 4.25
C LYS A 63 -5.04 6.20 4.96
N VAL A 64 -5.85 7.01 4.29
CA VAL A 64 -6.52 8.16 4.91
C VAL A 64 -7.45 7.70 6.02
N ALA A 65 -8.28 6.68 5.78
CA ALA A 65 -9.13 6.10 6.82
C ALA A 65 -8.33 5.59 8.02
N ASN A 66 -7.21 4.90 7.78
CA ASN A 66 -6.30 4.47 8.83
C ASN A 66 -5.74 5.65 9.65
N GLN A 67 -5.33 6.75 9.00
CA GLN A 67 -4.83 7.93 9.71
C GLN A 67 -5.92 8.65 10.53
N ILE A 68 -7.18 8.64 10.09
CA ILE A 68 -8.30 9.15 10.89
C ILE A 68 -8.46 8.31 12.17
N VAL A 69 -8.44 6.97 12.06
CA VAL A 69 -8.54 6.08 13.23
C VAL A 69 -7.39 6.32 14.20
N VAL A 70 -6.15 6.41 13.69
CA VAL A 70 -4.96 6.71 14.49
C VAL A 70 -5.12 8.03 15.24
N ALA A 71 -5.55 9.10 14.57
CA ALA A 71 -5.72 10.41 15.18
C ALA A 71 -6.82 10.43 16.27
N LEU A 72 -7.82 9.56 16.17
CA LEU A 72 -8.91 9.46 17.14
C LEU A 72 -8.62 8.49 18.31
N THR A 73 -7.65 7.59 18.16
CA THR A 73 -7.42 6.48 19.10
C THR A 73 -6.12 6.61 19.91
N ILE A 74 -5.14 7.38 19.42
CA ILE A 74 -3.88 7.61 20.15
C ILE A 74 -4.02 8.88 20.99
N GLU A 75 -3.89 8.74 22.32
CA GLU A 75 -3.77 9.83 23.31
C GLU A 75 -2.35 10.40 23.39
#